data_AF-A0A6P0LEW8-F1
#
_entry.id   AF-A0A6P0LEW8-F1
#
_cell.length_a   1.000
_cell.length_b   1.000
_cell.length_c   1.000
_cell.angle_alpha   90.00
_cell.angle_beta   90.00
_cell.angle_gamma   90.00
#
_symmetry.space_group_name_H-M   'P 1'
#
loop_
_entity.id
_entity.type
_entity.pdbx_description
1 polymer ?
#
loop_
_entity_poly.entity_id
_entity_poly.type
_entity_poly.pdbx_seq_one_letter_code
_entity_poly.pdbx_strand_id
1 'polypeptide(L)'
;MPWLRLKTLIRVESVRQFKKGKQHQLETETRYYVASFIESAESFAQGLRGYWGVENKVHYVRDVTMKQDASRKRKHQLPQIFAVARNFALNIYRSNGFSIQYGSSTAILPIWTLTHKERIFRMK
;
A
#
# COMPACT_ATOMS: atom_id res chain seq x y z
N MET A 1 -15.54 -27.97 12.13
CA MET A 1 -14.27 -27.61 12.82
C MET A 1 -14.52 -26.39 13.69
N PRO A 2 -14.59 -26.51 15.02
CA PRO A 2 -14.73 -25.35 15.90
C PRO A 2 -13.44 -24.51 15.87
N TRP A 3 -13.58 -23.18 15.87
CA TRP A 3 -12.48 -22.23 15.86
C TRP A 3 -11.75 -22.24 17.21
N LEU A 4 -10.86 -23.22 17.41
CA LEU A 4 -10.29 -23.61 18.71
C LEU A 4 -9.56 -22.50 19.48
N ARG A 5 -9.25 -21.37 18.83
CA ARG A 5 -8.46 -20.27 19.40
C ARG A 5 -9.09 -18.89 19.21
N LEU A 6 -10.34 -18.81 18.76
CA LEU A 6 -11.04 -17.53 18.59
C LEU A 6 -11.35 -16.94 19.97
N LYS A 7 -10.85 -15.73 20.26
CA LYS A 7 -11.10 -15.06 21.54
C LYS A 7 -11.88 -13.76 21.41
N THR A 8 -11.86 -13.12 20.24
CA THR A 8 -12.49 -11.82 20.05
C THR A 8 -13.07 -11.68 18.65
N LEU A 9 -14.30 -11.15 18.59
CA LEU A 9 -14.96 -10.68 17.38
C LEU A 9 -14.95 -9.16 17.39
N ILE A 10 -14.51 -8.55 16.29
CA ILE A 10 -14.34 -7.11 16.15
C ILE A 10 -15.26 -6.64 15.03
N ARG A 11 -16.14 -5.67 15.30
CA ARG A 11 -16.95 -4.99 14.29
C ARG A 11 -16.38 -3.59 14.06
N VAL A 12 -16.11 -3.26 12.80
CA VAL A 12 -15.68 -1.92 12.39
C VAL A 12 -16.70 -1.35 11.44
N GLU A 13 -17.22 -0.18 11.77
CA GLU A 13 -18.02 0.62 10.86
C GLU A 13 -17.15 1.75 10.31
N SER A 14 -17.14 1.88 8.99
CA SER A 14 -16.46 2.96 8.30
C SER A 14 -17.46 3.77 7.50
N VAL A 15 -17.38 5.09 7.62
CA VAL A 15 -18.13 6.03 6.79
C VAL A 15 -17.17 6.70 5.82
N ARG A 16 -17.48 6.63 4.53
CA ARG A 16 -16.75 7.32 3.46
C ARG A 16 -17.62 8.41 2.89
N GLN A 17 -17.09 9.63 2.82
CA GLN A 17 -17.70 10.74 2.12
C GLN A 17 -16.91 11.03 0.84
N PHE A 18 -17.60 11.08 -0.30
CA PHE A 18 -16.96 11.44 -1.58
C PHE A 18 -17.93 12.18 -2.48
N LYS A 19 -17.39 12.94 -3.45
CA LYS A 19 -18.18 13.64 -4.46
C LYS A 19 -18.37 12.74 -5.67
N LYS A 20 -19.63 12.61 -6.12
CA LYS A 20 -19.97 12.01 -7.41
C LYS A 20 -20.68 13.08 -8.25
N GLY A 21 -19.92 13.71 -9.16
CA GLY A 21 -20.38 14.92 -9.84
C GLY A 21 -20.53 16.11 -8.88
N LYS A 22 -21.69 16.78 -8.89
CA LYS A 22 -21.99 17.91 -7.99
C LYS A 22 -22.53 17.49 -6.62
N GLN A 23 -22.82 16.21 -6.40
CA GLN A 23 -23.45 15.72 -5.17
C GLN A 23 -22.45 15.09 -4.22
N HIS A 24 -22.66 15.32 -2.92
CA HIS A 24 -21.96 14.63 -1.85
C HIS A 24 -22.66 13.30 -1.58
N GLN A 25 -21.91 12.20 -1.62
CA GLN A 25 -22.38 10.87 -1.27
C GLN A 25 -21.73 10.41 0.03
N LEU A 26 -22.50 9.66 0.81
CA LEU A 26 -22.07 9.06 2.06
C LEU A 26 -22.32 7.56 1.95
N GLU A 27 -21.26 6.78 2.06
CA GLU A 27 -21.31 5.32 2.07
C GLU A 27 -20.87 4.81 3.43
N THR A 28 -21.67 3.90 4.01
CA THR A 28 -21.34 3.24 5.26
C THR A 28 -21.09 1.76 4.99
N GLU A 29 -20.00 1.24 5.55
CA GLU A 29 -19.61 -0.16 5.39
C GLU A 29 -19.27 -0.76 6.74
N THR A 30 -19.76 -1.97 7.00
CA THR A 30 -19.45 -2.74 8.20
C THR A 30 -18.54 -3.91 7.84
N ARG A 31 -17.44 -4.06 8.57
CA ARG A 31 -16.49 -5.17 8.43
C ARG A 31 -16.34 -5.91 9.76
N TYR A 32 -16.21 -7.23 9.69
CA TYR A 32 -15.97 -8.08 10.85
C TYR A 32 -14.58 -8.70 10.79
N TYR A 33 -13.87 -8.66 11.90
CA TYR A 33 -12.56 -9.28 12.08
C TYR A 33 -12.59 -10.22 13.27
N VAL A 34 -11.65 -11.15 13.27
CA VAL A 34 -11.50 -12.14 14.34
C VAL A 34 -10.08 -12.14 14.86
N ALA A 35 -9.92 -12.29 16.17
CA ALA A 35 -8.63 -12.35 16.82
C ALA A 35 -8.57 -13.53 17.81
N SER A 36 -7.38 -14.08 17.97
CA SER A 36 -7.08 -15.14 18.95
C SER A 36 -6.57 -14.64 20.29
N PHE A 37 -6.62 -13.32 20.49
CA PHE A 37 -6.16 -12.61 21.67
C PHE A 37 -7.19 -11.53 22.02
N ILE A 38 -7.15 -11.07 23.27
CA ILE A 38 -8.05 -10.04 23.81
C ILE A 38 -7.23 -8.77 23.95
N GLU A 39 -7.74 -7.68 23.39
CA GLU A 39 -7.14 -6.34 23.39
C GLU A 39 -8.27 -5.29 23.46
N SER A 40 -7.91 -4.03 23.72
CA SER A 40 -8.89 -2.94 23.72
C SER A 40 -9.40 -2.62 22.31
N ALA A 41 -10.62 -2.10 22.20
CA ALA A 41 -11.17 -1.64 20.93
C ALA A 41 -10.30 -0.56 20.28
N GLU A 42 -9.65 0.29 21.09
CA GLU A 42 -8.71 1.31 20.61
C GLU A 42 -7.45 0.68 20.00
N SER A 43 -6.86 -0.31 20.67
CA SER A 43 -5.70 -1.07 20.18
C SER A 43 -6.00 -1.72 18.83
N PHE A 44 -7.16 -2.37 18.71
CA PHE A 44 -7.63 -2.92 17.44
C PHE A 44 -7.85 -1.82 16.38
N ALA A 45 -8.47 -0.70 16.74
CA ALA A 45 -8.70 0.39 15.79
C ALA A 45 -7.38 0.97 15.25
N GLN A 46 -6.37 1.16 16.11
CA GLN A 46 -5.04 1.62 15.70
C GLN A 46 -4.36 0.61 14.79
N GLY A 47 -4.36 -0.68 15.15
CA GLY A 47 -3.79 -1.75 14.33
C GLY A 47 -4.46 -1.87 12.96
N LEU A 48 -5.80 -1.85 12.92
CA LEU A 48 -6.57 -1.89 11.69
C LEU A 48 -6.31 -0.67 10.80
N ARG A 49 -6.27 0.55 11.37
CA ARG A 49 -5.88 1.76 10.62
C ARG A 49 -4.44 1.66 10.09
N GLY A 50 -3.51 1.13 10.88
CA GLY A 50 -2.12 0.92 10.47
C GLY A 50 -2.02 -0.05 9.28
N TYR A 51 -2.82 -1.11 9.30
CA TYR A 51 -2.90 -2.07 8.19
C TYR A 51 -3.35 -1.42 6.87
N TRP A 52 -4.37 -0.55 6.89
CA TRP A 52 -4.76 0.23 5.70
C TRP A 52 -3.63 1.13 5.19
N GLY A 53 -2.76 1.61 6.07
CA GLY A 53 -1.56 2.34 5.70
C GLY A 53 -0.58 1.50 4.87
N VAL A 54 -0.52 0.18 5.08
CA VAL A 54 0.32 -0.73 4.28
C VAL A 54 -0.21 -0.85 2.85
N GLU A 55 -1.54 -1.01 2.68
CA GLU A 55 -2.18 -1.05 1.37
C GLU A 55 -1.87 0.23 0.56
N ASN A 56 -2.05 1.39 1.20
CA ASN A 56 -1.80 2.68 0.55
C ASN A 56 -0.32 2.94 0.24
N LYS A 57 0.61 2.53 1.13
CA LYS A 57 2.04 2.81 0.96
C LYS A 57 2.74 1.79 0.07
N VAL A 58 2.28 0.55 0.04
CA VAL A 58 2.98 -0.53 -0.70
C VAL A 58 2.21 -0.91 -1.96
N HIS A 59 0.94 -1.27 -1.82
CA HIS A 59 0.16 -1.83 -2.93
C HIS A 59 -0.13 -0.77 -3.98
N TYR A 60 -0.67 0.38 -3.59
CA TYR A 60 -0.93 1.47 -4.54
C TYR A 60 0.33 1.92 -5.30
N VAL A 61 1.45 2.10 -4.58
CA VAL A 61 2.72 2.52 -5.20
C VAL A 61 3.20 1.48 -6.21
N ARG A 62 3.04 0.19 -5.90
CA ARG A 62 3.45 -0.88 -6.80
C ARG A 62 2.53 -1.00 -8.01
N ASP A 63 1.24 -0.95 -7.78
CA ASP A 63 0.20 -1.28 -8.75
C ASP A 63 -0.02 -0.11 -9.73
N VAL A 64 -0.03 1.12 -9.22
CA VAL A 64 -0.21 2.35 -10.00
C VAL A 64 1.13 3.00 -10.35
N THR A 65 1.94 3.41 -9.37
CA THR A 65 3.15 4.20 -9.63
C THR A 65 4.21 3.39 -10.38
N MET A 66 4.43 2.13 -9.98
CA MET A 66 5.34 1.20 -10.67
C MET A 66 4.64 0.38 -11.77
N LYS A 67 3.38 0.70 -12.08
CA LYS A 67 2.59 0.15 -13.19
C LYS A 67 2.57 -1.37 -13.20
N GLN A 68 2.48 -2.01 -12.04
CA GLN A 68 2.41 -3.47 -11.97
C GLN A 68 1.16 -3.99 -12.69
N ASP A 69 0.01 -3.34 -12.52
CA ASP A 69 -1.25 -3.76 -13.16
C ASP A 69 -1.19 -3.64 -14.68
N ALA A 70 -0.59 -2.56 -15.17
CA ALA A 70 -0.39 -2.33 -16.60
C ALA A 70 0.73 -3.20 -17.21
N SER A 71 1.46 -3.98 -16.39
CA SER A 71 2.54 -4.82 -16.89
C SER A 71 1.99 -6.01 -17.67
N ARG A 72 2.44 -6.21 -18.92
CA ARG A 72 2.09 -7.37 -19.76
C ARG A 72 2.98 -8.59 -19.53
N LYS A 73 3.86 -8.56 -18.52
CA LYS A 73 4.77 -9.68 -18.21
C LYS A 73 3.94 -10.82 -17.63
N ARG A 74 3.79 -11.91 -18.40
CA ARG A 74 3.00 -13.11 -18.02
C ARG A 74 3.79 -14.42 -18.15
N LYS A 75 5.05 -14.36 -18.59
CA LYS A 75 5.92 -15.54 -18.66
C LYS A 75 6.19 -16.06 -17.25
N HIS A 76 6.17 -17.38 -17.09
CA HIS A 76 6.37 -18.10 -15.83
C HIS A 76 7.48 -17.45 -14.97
N GLN A 77 7.22 -17.31 -13.65
CA GLN A 77 8.08 -16.66 -12.63
C GLN A 77 8.35 -15.15 -12.77
N LEU A 78 8.19 -14.54 -13.94
CA LEU A 78 8.47 -13.11 -14.12
C LEU A 78 7.61 -12.21 -13.21
N PRO A 79 6.28 -12.44 -13.02
CA PRO A 79 5.49 -11.62 -12.11
C PRO A 79 6.05 -11.61 -10.68
N GLN A 80 6.47 -12.76 -10.16
CA GLN A 80 7.01 -12.93 -8.81
C GLN A 80 8.37 -12.24 -8.68
N ILE A 81 9.28 -12.47 -9.63
CA ILE A 81 10.61 -11.83 -9.65
C ILE A 81 10.46 -10.31 -9.68
N PHE A 82 9.56 -9.77 -10.51
CA PHE A 82 9.32 -8.34 -10.59
C PHE A 82 8.66 -7.78 -9.33
N ALA A 83 7.82 -8.54 -8.63
CA ALA A 83 7.27 -8.11 -7.35
C ALA A 83 8.39 -7.92 -6.30
N VAL A 84 9.34 -8.86 -6.22
CA VAL A 84 10.52 -8.74 -5.34
C VAL A 84 11.39 -7.55 -5.73
N ALA A 85 11.69 -7.40 -7.03
CA ALA A 85 12.51 -6.30 -7.52
C ALA A 85 11.88 -4.91 -7.23
N ARG A 86 10.55 -4.77 -7.39
CA ARG A 86 9.83 -3.53 -7.06
C ARG A 86 9.90 -3.22 -5.57
N ASN A 87 9.72 -4.22 -4.70
CA ASN A 87 9.85 -4.05 -3.26
C ASN A 87 11.26 -3.60 -2.88
N PHE A 88 12.28 -4.22 -3.48
CA PHE A 88 13.68 -3.85 -3.25
C PHE A 88 13.95 -2.40 -3.67
N ALA A 89 13.51 -2.00 -4.87
CA ALA A 89 13.65 -0.63 -5.34
C ALA A 89 12.91 0.38 -4.44
N LEU A 90 11.70 0.06 -3.98
CA LEU A 90 10.92 0.91 -3.07
C LEU A 90 11.61 1.08 -1.72
N ASN A 91 12.22 0.02 -1.19
CA ASN A 91 12.97 0.08 0.06
C ASN A 91 14.22 0.95 -0.06
N ILE A 92 14.98 0.83 -1.15
CA ILE A 92 16.13 1.72 -1.42
C ILE A 92 15.67 3.18 -1.50
N TYR A 93 14.60 3.44 -2.25
CA TYR A 93 14.05 4.78 -2.42
C TYR A 93 13.69 5.42 -1.06
N ARG A 94 13.03 4.65 -0.19
CA ARG A 94 12.68 5.07 1.18
C ARG A 94 13.90 5.26 2.07
N SER A 95 14.88 4.36 1.97
CA SER A 95 16.12 4.46 2.74
C SER A 95 16.94 5.70 2.39
N ASN A 96 16.71 6.30 1.22
CA ASN A 96 17.33 7.56 0.80
C ASN A 96 16.51 8.80 1.20
N GLY A 97 15.46 8.64 2.02
CA GLY A 97 14.64 9.73 2.54
C GLY A 97 13.46 10.13 1.64
N PHE A 98 13.25 9.43 0.52
CA PHE A 98 12.15 9.76 -0.38
C PHE A 98 10.87 8.98 -0.05
N SER A 99 9.71 9.59 -0.22
CA SER A 99 8.41 8.95 0.02
C SER A 99 7.47 9.11 -1.17
N ILE A 100 6.77 8.02 -1.51
CA ILE A 100 5.70 8.01 -2.53
C ILE A 100 4.38 7.82 -1.76
N GLN A 101 3.41 8.69 -2.00
CA GLN A 101 2.12 8.68 -1.32
C GLN A 101 0.96 8.46 -2.30
N TYR A 102 -0.15 7.93 -1.80
CA TYR A 102 -1.38 7.78 -2.54
C TYR A 102 -1.88 9.14 -3.07
N GLY A 103 -2.23 9.22 -4.35
CA GLY A 103 -2.80 10.44 -4.95
C GLY A 103 -1.79 11.57 -5.20
N SER A 104 -0.48 11.37 -5.01
CA SER A 104 0.49 12.28 -5.60
C SER A 104 0.42 12.12 -7.11
N SER A 105 -0.31 13.02 -7.77
CA SER A 105 -0.24 13.27 -9.21
C SER A 105 1.14 13.82 -9.57
N THR A 106 2.19 13.06 -9.30
CA THR A 106 3.47 13.25 -9.94
C THR A 106 3.51 12.22 -11.05
N ALA A 107 2.86 12.59 -12.16
CA ALA A 107 3.27 12.09 -13.45
C ALA A 107 4.77 12.41 -13.58
N ILE A 108 5.61 11.42 -13.34
CA ILE A 108 7.00 11.48 -13.79
C ILE A 108 7.06 10.60 -15.03
N LEU A 109 6.69 11.19 -16.16
CA LEU A 109 7.32 10.91 -17.43
C LEU A 109 8.07 12.17 -17.84
N PRO A 110 9.09 12.09 -18.70
CA PRO A 110 10.28 11.26 -18.66
C PRO A 110 11.49 12.19 -18.52
N ILE A 111 12.44 11.92 -17.62
CA ILE A 111 13.68 12.69 -17.66
C ILE A 111 14.86 11.79 -17.29
N TRP A 112 15.52 11.34 -18.35
CA TRP A 112 16.95 11.23 -18.35
C TRP A 112 17.51 12.64 -18.10
N THR A 113 17.64 13.07 -16.84
CA THR A 113 18.60 14.10 -16.48
C THR A 113 19.70 13.43 -15.67
N LEU A 114 20.92 13.72 -16.09
CA LEU A 114 22.17 13.12 -15.63
C LEU A 114 22.50 13.41 -14.15
N THR A 115 21.61 14.00 -13.36
CA THR A 115 21.88 14.43 -11.99
C THR A 115 21.47 13.43 -10.90
N HIS A 116 21.44 12.13 -11.22
CA HIS A 116 21.26 11.06 -10.22
C HIS A 116 22.24 9.88 -10.35
N LYS A 117 23.11 9.87 -11.37
CA LYS A 117 24.11 8.81 -11.56
C LYS A 117 25.46 9.11 -10.89
N GLU A 118 25.73 10.35 -10.49
CA GLU A 118 27.04 10.72 -9.93
C GLU A 118 27.18 10.44 -8.43
N ARG A 119 26.08 10.26 -7.68
CA ARG A 119 26.13 9.97 -6.23
C ARG A 119 26.26 8.48 -5.88
N ILE A 120 26.02 7.57 -6.82
CA ILE A 120 26.05 6.12 -6.58
C ILE A 120 27.38 5.47 -7.03
N PHE A 121 28.17 6.13 -7.90
CA PHE A 121 29.41 5.55 -8.45
C PHE A 121 30.73 6.24 -8.05
N ARG A 122 30.73 7.22 -7.14
CA ARG A 122 31.97 7.68 -6.48
C ARG A 122 32.16 6.98 -5.11
N MET A 123 32.58 5.73 -5.17
CA MET A 123 33.41 5.12 -4.15
C MET A 123 34.64 4.52 -4.85
N LYS A 124 35.58 5.41 -5.17
CA LYS A 124 37.03 5.31 -4.97
C LYS A 124 37.59 6.74 -5.04
#